data_AF-A0A5J5BGC6-F1
#
_entry.id   AF-A0A5J5BGC6-F1
#
_cell.length_a   1.000
_cell.length_b   1.000
_cell.length_c   1.000
_cell.angle_alpha   90.00
_cell.angle_beta   90.00
_cell.angle_gamma   90.00
#
_symmetry.space_group_name_H-M   'P 1'
#
loop_
_entity.id
_entity.type
_entity.pdbx_description
1 polymer ?
#
loop_
_entity_poly.entity_id
_entity_poly.type
_entity_poly.pdbx_seq_one_letter_code
_entity_poly.pdbx_strand_id
1 'polypeptide(L)'
;MSFVGGLDLCDGRYDTEEHSLFQTLNTESHCHDFYQTSLAGASLHKGGPREPWHDAHARIVGEAAWDVLTNFEQRWTKQCDPSLLVPISTITDLCHQPTPTSIPTERDWKVQVFRSIDHVSASQMPKNFTVERSIHEAYVEAIRHAERFIYIENQYFIGGCHLWEKDQHCGCRNLIPIEIALKVRNKIKAKERFAVYILIPMWPEGVPESEPVQDILHWTRETMKMMYMLIGEAIRESGEAGHPRDYLNFFCLANRENEGKGEFVPPHSPHPATEYWNAQKHRRFMVYVHSKLMIVDDTYMLIGSANVNQRSMDGQRDTEIAIGCYQKRNGENKMSHESIHAYRMSLWYEHTGRAEELFREPHSLECIQRIHSIGEQMWKIYCSEEVIDMEGVHLVSYPVSVTKDGDVDDLVDGGSHFPDTKTPVKGKRSKIYVATNPRGAESLPPGIVEPYSDLYLHRVQGNPSEDLVVKPKYLLALTVGYLQKDIINRIVTKFSENFTIVLFHYDGRDKWYAKRFLHPDIVAQYEYVFIWDEDLGVEQFNAEEYIKLVKKHGLEISQPAIESKKGKLRANTVGVTTHIGHPVQGTVTPYSFISKNVKSRNQRVTDTEGL
;
A
#
# COMPACT_ATOMS: atom_id res chain seq x y z
N MET A 1 -12.90 7.55 24.08
CA MET A 1 -11.68 6.73 23.98
C MET A 1 -11.51 6.40 22.52
N SER A 2 -10.28 6.46 22.01
CA SER A 2 -9.99 6.33 20.58
C SER A 2 -8.73 5.49 20.40
N PHE A 3 -8.54 4.91 19.21
CA PHE A 3 -7.41 4.05 18.89
C PHE A 3 -6.75 4.54 17.59
N VAL A 4 -5.41 4.59 17.54
CA VAL A 4 -4.59 5.07 16.42
C VAL A 4 -3.28 4.27 16.36
N GLY A 5 -2.87 3.81 15.18
CA GLY A 5 -1.66 3.00 14.96
C GLY A 5 -1.60 2.42 13.56
N GLY A 6 -0.77 1.40 13.35
CA GLY A 6 -0.66 0.67 12.08
C GLY A 6 -1.68 -0.47 11.92
N LEU A 7 -2.13 -1.10 13.02
CA LEU A 7 -3.07 -2.23 12.95
C LEU A 7 -4.47 -1.82 12.44
N ASP A 8 -4.83 -2.34 11.27
CA ASP A 8 -6.21 -2.45 10.79
C ASP A 8 -6.95 -3.64 11.43
N LEU A 9 -8.28 -3.60 11.42
CA LEU A 9 -9.14 -4.72 11.86
C LEU A 9 -9.46 -5.65 10.68
N CYS A 10 -8.45 -6.36 10.18
CA CYS A 10 -8.55 -7.29 9.06
C CYS A 10 -7.54 -8.45 9.15
N ASP A 11 -7.68 -9.40 8.24
CA ASP A 11 -6.89 -10.63 8.12
C ASP A 11 -5.36 -10.39 8.21
N GLY A 12 -4.67 -11.26 8.94
CA GLY A 12 -3.21 -11.32 9.12
C GLY A 12 -2.64 -10.48 10.25
N ARG A 13 -3.43 -9.52 10.78
CA ARG A 13 -2.97 -8.52 11.77
C ARG A 13 -2.91 -9.05 13.20
N TYR A 14 -3.45 -10.25 13.47
CA TYR A 14 -3.29 -10.89 14.78
C TYR A 14 -1.95 -11.60 14.87
N ASP A 15 -1.14 -11.23 15.86
CA ASP A 15 0.11 -11.91 16.20
C ASP A 15 0.50 -11.66 17.67
N THR A 16 1.61 -12.29 18.09
CA THR A 16 2.26 -12.09 19.41
C THR A 16 3.76 -11.90 19.22
N GLU A 17 4.46 -11.54 20.30
CA GLU A 17 5.92 -11.37 20.34
C GLU A 17 6.72 -12.64 19.97
N GLU A 18 6.08 -13.81 19.88
CA GLU A 18 6.69 -15.06 19.41
C GLU A 18 6.83 -15.12 17.87
N HIS A 19 6.04 -14.33 17.13
CA HIS A 19 6.05 -14.19 15.67
C HIS A 19 6.25 -15.51 14.89
N SER A 20 5.47 -16.54 15.25
CA SER A 20 5.69 -17.90 14.76
C SER A 20 5.41 -18.06 13.26
N LEU A 21 6.21 -18.90 12.60
CA LEU A 21 6.10 -19.22 11.18
C LEU A 21 5.23 -20.46 10.91
N PHE A 22 5.35 -21.46 11.78
CA PHE A 22 4.75 -22.79 11.62
C PHE A 22 3.98 -23.28 12.85
N GLN A 23 4.37 -22.88 14.07
CA GLN A 23 3.88 -23.51 15.31
C GLN A 23 2.42 -23.15 15.62
N THR A 24 1.98 -21.94 15.29
CA THR A 24 0.58 -21.50 15.50
C THR A 24 -0.39 -21.96 14.41
N LEU A 25 0.05 -22.62 13.33
CA LEU A 25 -0.82 -22.96 12.20
C LEU A 25 -1.95 -23.96 12.52
N ASN A 26 -1.92 -24.59 13.70
CA ASN A 26 -2.97 -25.46 14.22
C ASN A 26 -3.85 -24.81 15.31
N THR A 27 -3.58 -23.55 15.71
CA THR A 27 -4.35 -22.82 16.73
C THR A 27 -5.53 -22.09 16.09
N GLU A 28 -6.59 -21.82 16.88
CA GLU A 28 -7.79 -21.11 16.41
C GLU A 28 -7.48 -19.73 15.82
N SER A 29 -6.43 -19.04 16.31
CA SER A 29 -6.01 -17.74 15.81
C SER A 29 -5.53 -17.75 14.37
N HIS A 30 -4.68 -18.72 13.98
CA HIS A 30 -4.01 -18.71 12.67
C HIS A 30 -4.45 -19.83 11.71
N CYS A 31 -5.22 -20.83 12.17
CA CYS A 31 -5.84 -21.80 11.27
C CYS A 31 -7.05 -21.22 10.50
N HIS A 32 -7.59 -20.08 10.97
CA HIS A 32 -8.59 -19.28 10.27
C HIS A 32 -8.04 -17.97 9.69
N ASP A 33 -6.87 -17.52 10.15
CA ASP A 33 -6.19 -16.29 9.70
C ASP A 33 -4.79 -16.58 9.11
N PHE A 34 -4.73 -17.49 8.11
CA PHE A 34 -3.47 -17.78 7.42
C PHE A 34 -3.12 -16.68 6.44
N TYR A 35 -2.22 -15.78 6.84
CA TYR A 35 -1.73 -14.66 6.04
C TYR A 35 -0.31 -14.89 5.53
N GLN A 36 -0.11 -14.68 4.23
CA GLN A 36 1.17 -14.77 3.51
C GLN A 36 0.94 -14.27 2.07
N THR A 37 1.34 -13.03 1.77
CA THR A 37 1.12 -12.40 0.44
C THR A 37 2.39 -12.32 -0.40
N SER A 38 3.56 -12.39 0.23
CA SER A 38 4.87 -12.44 -0.45
C SER A 38 5.11 -13.75 -1.22
N LEU A 39 4.55 -14.88 -0.78
CA LEU A 39 4.76 -16.19 -1.41
C LEU A 39 3.61 -16.59 -2.35
N ALA A 40 3.87 -16.58 -3.65
CA ALA A 40 2.87 -16.81 -4.69
C ALA A 40 2.13 -18.17 -4.56
N GLY A 41 0.82 -18.10 -4.32
CA GLY A 41 -0.04 -19.28 -4.16
C GLY A 41 0.09 -19.97 -2.80
N ALA A 42 0.51 -19.25 -1.76
CA ALA A 42 0.46 -19.70 -0.38
C ALA A 42 -0.96 -20.05 0.08
N SER A 43 -1.08 -21.04 0.97
CA SER A 43 -2.32 -21.36 1.68
C SER A 43 -2.04 -22.33 2.83
N LEU A 44 -2.88 -22.32 3.87
CA LEU A 44 -2.75 -23.25 5.01
C LEU A 44 -2.68 -24.72 4.56
N HIS A 45 -3.42 -25.12 3.51
CA HIS A 45 -3.36 -26.48 2.95
C HIS A 45 -1.99 -26.89 2.38
N LYS A 46 -1.07 -25.94 2.18
CA LYS A 46 0.32 -26.18 1.76
C LYS A 46 1.34 -25.90 2.88
N GLY A 47 0.89 -25.45 4.05
CA GLY A 47 1.72 -25.18 5.23
C GLY A 47 2.40 -23.80 5.23
N GLY A 48 3.18 -23.55 6.28
CA GLY A 48 3.91 -22.30 6.46
C GLY A 48 5.10 -22.10 5.51
N PRO A 49 5.85 -21.00 5.66
CA PRO A 49 5.69 -20.00 6.72
C PRO A 49 4.45 -19.11 6.50
N ARG A 50 3.73 -18.75 7.58
CA ARG A 50 2.93 -17.52 7.57
C ARG A 50 3.86 -16.30 7.44
N GLU A 51 3.28 -15.13 7.25
CA GLU A 51 3.97 -13.84 7.31
C GLU A 51 3.62 -13.21 8.67
N PRO A 52 4.53 -13.26 9.68
CA PRO A 52 4.26 -12.67 10.99
C PRO A 52 4.12 -11.16 10.92
N TRP A 53 3.35 -10.56 11.82
CA TRP A 53 2.95 -9.16 11.76
C TRP A 53 3.39 -8.39 13.01
N HIS A 54 4.49 -7.65 12.90
CA HIS A 54 4.99 -6.76 13.95
C HIS A 54 4.49 -5.33 13.71
N ASP A 55 3.74 -4.77 14.67
CA ASP A 55 3.05 -3.49 14.51
C ASP A 55 2.83 -2.79 15.87
N ALA A 56 2.57 -1.48 15.81
CA ALA A 56 2.40 -0.62 16.98
C ALA A 56 1.05 0.12 16.93
N HIS A 57 0.29 0.06 18.03
CA HIS A 57 -1.01 0.74 18.15
C HIS A 57 -1.25 1.34 19.54
N ALA A 58 -1.81 2.56 19.58
CA ALA A 58 -2.04 3.33 20.81
C ALA A 58 -3.53 3.47 21.15
N ARG A 59 -3.85 3.36 22.46
CA ARG A 59 -5.18 3.64 23.02
C ARG A 59 -5.20 5.00 23.72
N ILE A 60 -6.03 5.90 23.23
CA ILE A 60 -6.11 7.31 23.63
C ILE A 60 -7.32 7.53 24.56
N VAL A 61 -7.07 8.20 25.69
CA VAL A 61 -8.05 8.57 26.73
C VAL A 61 -7.79 10.02 27.16
N GLY A 62 -8.83 10.75 27.54
CA GLY A 62 -8.77 12.20 27.81
C GLY A 62 -9.07 13.03 26.57
N GLU A 63 -8.64 14.29 26.57
CA GLU A 63 -9.01 15.31 25.58
C GLU A 63 -8.63 14.89 24.14
N ALA A 64 -7.41 14.40 23.92
CA ALA A 64 -6.93 13.95 22.60
C ALA A 64 -7.75 12.80 21.98
N ALA A 65 -8.61 12.11 22.73
CA ALA A 65 -9.54 11.14 22.14
C ALA A 65 -10.65 11.83 21.33
N TRP A 66 -11.06 13.05 21.74
CA TRP A 66 -12.05 13.87 21.05
C TRP A 66 -11.50 14.47 19.75
N ASP A 67 -10.20 14.78 19.67
CA ASP A 67 -9.55 15.23 18.44
C ASP A 67 -9.63 14.13 17.34
N VAL A 68 -9.44 12.85 17.72
CA VAL A 68 -9.62 11.70 16.82
C VAL A 68 -11.08 11.53 16.39
N LEU A 69 -12.05 11.77 17.30
CA LEU A 69 -13.48 11.77 16.94
C LEU A 69 -13.82 12.93 15.99
N THR A 70 -13.30 14.13 16.25
CA THR A 70 -13.48 15.30 15.39
C THR A 70 -12.93 15.06 13.99
N ASN A 71 -11.80 14.34 13.86
CA ASN A 71 -11.28 13.90 12.56
C ASN A 71 -12.26 12.94 11.85
N PHE A 72 -12.85 11.98 12.56
CA PHE A 72 -13.88 11.09 11.99
C PHE A 72 -15.12 11.87 11.54
N GLU A 73 -15.66 12.77 12.36
CA GLU A 73 -16.82 13.61 12.03
C GLU A 73 -16.55 14.53 10.84
N GLN A 74 -15.37 15.16 10.77
CA GLN A 74 -14.95 16.00 9.65
C GLN A 74 -14.90 15.22 8.32
N ARG A 75 -14.40 13.98 8.35
CA ARG A 75 -14.36 13.08 7.19
C ARG A 75 -15.75 12.57 6.81
N TRP A 76 -16.53 12.07 7.76
CA TRP A 76 -17.88 11.56 7.49
C TRP A 76 -18.77 12.67 6.89
N THR A 77 -18.73 13.88 7.47
CA THR A 77 -19.47 15.06 6.95
C THR A 77 -19.05 15.46 5.53
N LYS A 78 -17.89 14.98 5.04
CA LYS A 78 -17.35 15.25 3.70
C LYS A 78 -17.60 14.10 2.71
N GLN A 79 -17.54 12.85 3.18
CA GLN A 79 -17.47 11.64 2.35
C GLN A 79 -18.74 10.76 2.46
N CYS A 80 -19.65 11.05 3.39
CA CYS A 80 -20.84 10.26 3.70
C CYS A 80 -22.05 11.18 3.98
N ASP A 81 -23.24 10.60 4.21
CA ASP A 81 -24.44 11.36 4.58
C ASP A 81 -24.30 11.91 6.02
N PRO A 82 -24.23 13.24 6.23
CA PRO A 82 -24.06 13.82 7.57
C PRO A 82 -25.25 13.58 8.50
N SER A 83 -26.44 13.27 7.98
CA SER A 83 -27.64 12.98 8.80
C SER A 83 -27.56 11.65 9.55
N LEU A 84 -26.61 10.78 9.17
CA LEU A 84 -26.33 9.50 9.84
C LEU A 84 -25.31 9.62 10.97
N LEU A 85 -24.69 10.79 11.19
CA LEU A 85 -23.86 11.02 12.38
C LEU A 85 -24.74 11.10 13.63
N VAL A 86 -24.44 10.27 14.62
CA VAL A 86 -25.03 10.38 15.96
C VAL A 86 -24.48 11.65 16.60
N PRO A 87 -25.30 12.68 16.90
CA PRO A 87 -24.78 13.90 17.49
C PRO A 87 -24.27 13.63 18.90
N ILE A 88 -23.07 14.11 19.24
CA ILE A 88 -22.47 13.95 20.59
C ILE A 88 -23.47 14.31 21.72
N SER A 89 -24.32 15.32 21.49
CA SER A 89 -25.36 15.80 22.41
C SER A 89 -26.54 14.84 22.64
N THR A 90 -26.62 13.69 21.97
CA THR A 90 -27.60 12.63 22.25
C THR A 90 -27.02 11.43 23.00
N ILE A 91 -25.69 11.33 23.12
CA ILE A 91 -25.01 10.24 23.80
C ILE A 91 -24.75 10.66 25.25
N THR A 92 -25.64 10.28 26.17
CA THR A 92 -25.64 10.75 27.58
C THR A 92 -24.28 10.67 28.28
N ASP A 93 -23.53 9.58 28.05
CA ASP A 93 -22.19 9.37 28.64
C ASP A 93 -21.09 10.29 28.08
N LEU A 94 -21.37 10.97 26.96
CA LEU A 94 -20.52 11.95 26.28
C LEU A 94 -21.08 13.39 26.38
N CYS A 95 -22.36 13.57 26.72
CA CYS A 95 -22.99 14.88 26.96
C CYS A 95 -22.33 15.63 28.13
N HIS A 96 -21.75 14.91 29.08
CA HIS A 96 -20.85 15.50 30.06
C HIS A 96 -19.49 15.74 29.39
N GLN A 97 -19.19 17.01 29.08
CA GLN A 97 -17.81 17.42 28.77
C GLN A 97 -16.87 16.87 29.84
N PRO A 98 -15.63 16.48 29.48
CA PRO A 98 -14.67 15.97 30.44
C PRO A 98 -14.35 17.04 31.49
N THR A 99 -15.02 16.98 32.64
CA THR A 99 -14.51 17.60 33.85
C THR A 99 -13.14 16.99 34.09
N PRO A 100 -12.08 17.80 34.24
CA PRO A 100 -10.74 17.26 34.47
C PRO A 100 -10.81 16.41 35.73
N THR A 101 -10.58 15.11 35.59
CA THR A 101 -10.86 14.14 36.64
C THR A 101 -10.06 14.52 37.88
N SER A 102 -10.76 14.82 38.97
CA SER A 102 -10.16 15.18 40.26
C SER A 102 -9.39 14.01 40.90
N ILE A 103 -9.50 12.82 40.32
CA ILE A 103 -8.57 11.71 40.46
C ILE A 103 -7.43 11.94 39.45
N PRO A 104 -6.19 12.25 39.90
CA PRO A 104 -5.04 12.26 39.02
C PRO A 104 -4.81 10.82 38.53
N THR A 105 -4.89 10.59 37.22
CA THR A 105 -4.36 9.35 36.66
C THR A 105 -2.83 9.40 36.82
N GLU A 106 -2.22 8.28 37.22
CA GLU A 106 -0.78 8.20 37.58
C GLU A 106 0.18 8.48 36.42
N ARG A 107 -0.34 8.83 35.24
CA ARG A 107 0.39 8.94 33.97
C ARG A 107 0.02 10.27 33.31
N ASP A 108 0.67 11.36 33.76
CA ASP A 108 0.52 12.74 33.25
C ASP A 108 1.11 12.86 31.82
N TRP A 109 0.41 12.27 30.85
CA TRP A 109 0.74 12.39 29.43
C TRP A 109 0.29 13.73 28.87
N LYS A 110 1.02 14.20 27.87
CA LYS A 110 0.59 15.21 26.91
C LYS A 110 0.60 14.53 25.55
N VAL A 111 -0.50 14.69 24.81
CA VAL A 111 -0.77 14.01 23.55
C VAL A 111 -1.32 15.05 22.58
N GLN A 112 -0.83 15.04 21.35
CA GLN A 112 -1.33 15.86 20.25
C GLN A 112 -1.61 14.96 19.06
N VAL A 113 -2.78 15.14 18.43
CA VAL A 113 -3.14 14.45 17.17
C VAL A 113 -2.53 15.21 15.99
N PHE A 114 -2.01 14.45 15.03
CA PHE A 114 -1.42 14.94 13.79
C PHE A 114 -2.03 14.19 12.60
N ARG A 115 -2.11 14.83 11.43
CA ARG A 115 -2.70 14.26 10.21
C ARG A 115 -1.92 14.58 8.95
N SER A 116 -2.10 13.73 7.94
CA SER A 116 -1.92 14.09 6.53
C SER A 116 -3.31 14.02 5.90
N ILE A 117 -3.92 15.16 5.57
CA ILE A 117 -5.31 15.18 5.09
C ILE A 117 -5.61 16.49 4.35
N ASP A 118 -6.58 16.47 3.42
CA ASP A 118 -6.91 17.63 2.60
C ASP A 118 -8.41 17.98 2.55
N HIS A 119 -8.71 19.08 1.88
CA HIS A 119 -10.06 19.62 1.71
C HIS A 119 -11.00 18.78 0.82
N VAL A 120 -10.53 17.73 0.11
CA VAL A 120 -11.42 16.76 -0.56
C VAL A 120 -11.77 15.60 0.36
N SER A 121 -10.91 15.31 1.33
CA SER A 121 -11.06 14.22 2.30
C SER A 121 -11.79 14.65 3.59
N ALA A 122 -11.62 15.90 4.03
CA ALA A 122 -12.24 16.45 5.24
C ALA A 122 -13.05 17.74 4.98
N SER A 123 -14.09 17.94 5.79
CA SER A 123 -14.87 19.17 5.87
C SER A 123 -14.35 20.08 6.99
N GLN A 124 -14.76 21.36 6.97
CA GLN A 124 -14.49 22.33 8.03
C GLN A 124 -13.00 22.58 8.35
N MET A 125 -12.09 22.28 7.41
CA MET A 125 -10.67 22.63 7.50
C MET A 125 -10.51 24.15 7.80
N PRO A 126 -9.54 24.56 8.64
CA PRO A 126 -9.35 25.96 8.99
C PRO A 126 -9.16 26.83 7.74
N LYS A 127 -9.84 28.00 7.68
CA LYS A 127 -10.24 28.70 6.44
C LYS A 127 -9.16 29.04 5.40
N ASN A 128 -7.88 28.86 5.70
CA ASN A 128 -6.74 29.10 4.79
C ASN A 128 -5.97 27.81 4.40
N PHE A 129 -6.33 26.64 4.93
CA PHE A 129 -5.64 25.37 4.71
C PHE A 129 -6.46 24.45 3.79
N THR A 130 -5.96 24.23 2.58
CA THR A 130 -6.47 23.19 1.66
C THR A 130 -5.85 21.82 1.92
N VAL A 131 -4.76 21.77 2.69
CA VAL A 131 -3.93 20.61 3.00
C VAL A 131 -3.37 20.76 4.41
N GLU A 132 -3.40 19.69 5.19
CA GLU A 132 -2.68 19.51 6.44
C GLU A 132 -1.62 18.42 6.25
N ARG A 133 -0.41 18.67 6.77
CA ARG A 133 0.76 17.76 6.72
C ARG A 133 1.44 17.65 8.08
N SER A 134 0.66 17.82 9.14
CA SER A 134 1.15 18.05 10.50
C SER A 134 1.93 16.84 11.05
N ILE A 135 1.73 15.64 10.49
CA ILE A 135 2.58 14.47 10.75
C ILE A 135 4.02 14.69 10.26
N HIS A 136 4.21 15.13 9.02
CA HIS A 136 5.55 15.38 8.48
C HIS A 136 6.26 16.47 9.28
N GLU A 137 5.53 17.52 9.65
CA GLU A 137 6.04 18.62 10.50
C GLU A 137 6.43 18.12 11.90
N ALA A 138 5.59 17.29 12.54
CA ALA A 138 5.89 16.69 13.84
C ALA A 138 7.10 15.74 13.81
N TYR A 139 7.24 14.92 12.76
CA TYR A 139 8.43 14.10 12.56
C TYR A 139 9.69 14.97 12.47
N VAL A 140 9.69 15.97 11.58
CA VAL A 140 10.82 16.88 11.36
C VAL A 140 11.22 17.60 12.65
N GLU A 141 10.25 18.11 13.41
CA GLU A 141 10.53 18.86 14.63
C GLU A 141 11.05 17.96 15.76
N ALA A 142 10.50 16.74 15.92
CA ALA A 142 11.02 15.76 16.88
C ALA A 142 12.46 15.32 16.53
N ILE A 143 12.77 15.09 15.24
CA ILE A 143 14.13 14.79 14.77
C ILE A 143 15.07 15.96 15.07
N ARG A 144 14.64 17.22 14.87
CA ARG A 144 15.44 18.41 15.18
C ARG A 144 15.67 18.61 16.67
N HIS A 145 14.73 18.24 17.52
CA HIS A 145 14.89 18.29 18.98
C HIS A 145 15.73 17.16 19.57
N ALA A 146 15.90 16.02 18.88
CA ALA A 146 16.63 14.86 19.40
C ALA A 146 18.07 15.18 19.89
N GLU A 147 18.40 14.79 21.11
CA GLU A 147 19.67 15.08 21.78
C GLU A 147 20.63 13.88 21.87
N ARG A 148 20.11 12.66 22.06
CA ARG A 148 20.88 11.44 22.33
C ARG A 148 20.63 10.36 21.28
N PHE A 149 19.37 10.02 20.98
CA PHE A 149 19.07 9.01 19.97
C PHE A 149 17.66 9.12 19.36
N ILE A 150 17.51 8.48 18.19
CA ILE A 150 16.24 8.22 17.51
C ILE A 150 16.12 6.71 17.26
N TYR A 151 14.96 6.15 17.57
CA TYR A 151 14.55 4.79 17.21
C TYR A 151 13.28 4.86 16.35
N ILE A 152 13.30 4.25 15.16
CA ILE A 152 12.18 4.25 14.21
C ILE A 152 11.86 2.81 13.82
N GLU A 153 10.59 2.47 13.81
CA GLU A 153 10.06 1.28 13.14
C GLU A 153 9.11 1.76 12.02
N ASN A 154 9.36 1.36 10.77
CA ASN A 154 8.51 1.78 9.67
C ASN A 154 8.41 0.77 8.52
N GLN A 155 7.19 0.56 8.02
CA GLN A 155 6.93 -0.24 6.81
C GLN A 155 7.71 0.24 5.57
N TYR A 156 7.98 1.56 5.47
CA TYR A 156 8.75 2.16 4.38
C TYR A 156 9.72 3.21 4.91
N PHE A 157 10.91 3.32 4.34
CA PHE A 157 11.87 4.37 4.68
C PHE A 157 12.49 4.99 3.42
N ILE A 158 11.77 5.94 2.83
CA ILE A 158 12.08 6.56 1.54
C ILE A 158 11.84 8.07 1.61
N GLY A 159 12.85 8.87 1.26
CA GLY A 159 12.68 10.33 1.20
C GLY A 159 13.94 11.08 0.80
N GLY A 160 13.79 12.39 0.65
CA GLY A 160 14.89 13.29 0.36
C GLY A 160 15.42 13.24 -1.08
N CYS A 161 14.58 12.96 -2.08
CA CYS A 161 15.05 12.68 -3.44
C CYS A 161 15.98 13.74 -4.04
N HIS A 162 15.83 15.00 -3.65
CA HIS A 162 16.69 16.12 -4.07
C HIS A 162 18.19 15.90 -3.80
N LEU A 163 18.56 15.03 -2.85
CA LEU A 163 19.94 14.69 -2.48
C LEU A 163 20.36 13.27 -2.92
N TRP A 164 19.53 12.55 -3.68
CA TRP A 164 19.92 11.27 -4.29
C TRP A 164 20.87 11.51 -5.48
N GLU A 165 21.73 10.54 -5.77
CA GLU A 165 22.67 10.59 -6.89
C GLU A 165 21.95 10.61 -8.26
N LYS A 166 20.77 9.99 -8.31
CA LYS A 166 19.91 9.86 -9.50
C LYS A 166 18.46 10.19 -9.13
N ASP A 167 17.63 10.39 -10.15
CA ASP A 167 16.16 10.46 -10.01
C ASP A 167 15.61 11.55 -9.07
N GLN A 168 16.38 12.63 -8.88
CA GLN A 168 16.10 13.75 -7.97
C GLN A 168 14.75 14.47 -8.16
N HIS A 169 14.07 14.20 -9.27
CA HIS A 169 12.79 14.80 -9.65
C HIS A 169 11.59 13.84 -9.56
N CYS A 170 11.76 12.63 -9.01
CA CYS A 170 10.70 11.64 -8.84
C CYS A 170 9.55 12.09 -7.90
N GLY A 171 9.75 13.17 -7.14
CA GLY A 171 8.74 13.75 -6.28
C GLY A 171 8.69 13.16 -4.86
N CYS A 172 9.65 12.32 -4.46
CA CYS A 172 9.78 11.84 -3.08
C CYS A 172 10.47 12.90 -2.19
N ARG A 173 9.75 14.00 -1.94
CA ARG A 173 10.26 15.26 -1.40
C ARG A 173 10.29 15.36 0.14
N ASN A 174 9.68 14.42 0.86
CA ASN A 174 9.65 14.43 2.33
C ASN A 174 11.07 14.51 2.92
N LEU A 175 11.21 15.22 4.04
CA LEU A 175 12.51 15.63 4.59
C LEU A 175 13.05 14.66 5.64
N ILE A 176 12.28 13.64 6.06
CA ILE A 176 12.59 12.82 7.24
C ILE A 176 13.99 12.18 7.16
N PRO A 177 14.38 11.48 6.08
CA PRO A 177 15.74 10.94 5.97
C PRO A 177 16.85 12.01 5.92
N ILE A 178 16.55 13.19 5.35
CA ILE A 178 17.50 14.31 5.28
C ILE A 178 17.72 14.88 6.67
N GLU A 179 16.67 15.23 7.42
CA GLU A 179 16.78 15.82 8.76
C GLU A 179 17.52 14.87 9.72
N ILE A 180 17.33 13.55 9.58
CA ILE A 180 18.08 12.52 10.33
C ILE A 180 19.57 12.56 9.97
N ALA A 181 19.94 12.51 8.67
CA ALA A 181 21.34 12.57 8.25
C ALA A 181 22.01 13.89 8.63
N LEU A 182 21.28 15.01 8.54
CA LEU A 182 21.74 16.33 8.96
C LEU A 182 21.92 16.41 10.49
N LYS A 183 21.01 15.84 11.29
CA LYS A 183 21.14 15.74 12.74
C LYS A 183 22.40 14.96 13.13
N VAL A 184 22.61 13.78 12.54
CA VAL A 184 23.81 12.96 12.76
C VAL A 184 25.08 13.74 12.38
N ARG A 185 25.14 14.32 11.17
CA ARG A 185 26.26 15.15 10.71
C ARG A 185 26.57 16.31 11.66
N ASN A 186 25.53 16.99 12.16
CA ASN A 186 25.70 18.12 13.07
C ASN A 186 26.20 17.65 14.46
N LYS A 187 25.74 16.50 14.97
CA LYS A 187 26.26 15.88 16.21
C LYS A 187 27.73 15.47 16.08
N ILE A 188 28.11 14.85 14.96
CA ILE A 188 29.52 14.54 14.63
C ILE A 188 30.37 15.81 14.63
N LYS A 189 29.93 16.88 13.98
CA LYS A 189 30.65 18.17 13.95
C LYS A 189 30.72 18.88 15.31
N ALA A 190 29.75 18.62 16.20
CA ALA A 190 29.78 19.07 17.60
C ALA A 190 30.61 18.16 18.53
N LYS A 191 31.07 17.00 18.04
CA LYS A 191 31.69 15.91 18.83
C LYS A 191 30.79 15.34 19.93
N GLU A 192 29.48 15.40 19.71
CA GLU A 192 28.46 14.86 20.59
C GLU A 192 28.05 13.45 20.14
N ARG A 193 27.93 12.51 21.08
CA ARG A 193 27.46 11.16 20.76
C ARG A 193 25.97 11.18 20.44
N PHE A 194 25.61 10.48 19.36
CA PHE A 194 24.24 10.37 18.88
C PHE A 194 24.07 9.04 18.14
N ALA A 195 22.88 8.45 18.21
CA ALA A 195 22.57 7.19 17.54
C ALA A 195 21.21 7.22 16.83
N VAL A 196 21.11 6.53 15.70
CA VAL A 196 19.88 6.35 14.94
C VAL A 196 19.73 4.88 14.58
N TYR A 197 18.58 4.33 14.95
CA TYR A 197 18.18 2.95 14.70
C TYR A 197 16.92 2.98 13.84
N ILE A 198 16.94 2.33 12.68
CA ILE A 198 15.80 2.23 11.77
C ILE A 198 15.51 0.76 11.52
N LEU A 199 14.33 0.32 11.93
CA LEU A 199 13.78 -1.00 11.69
C LEU A 199 12.77 -0.91 10.54
N ILE A 200 13.00 -1.69 9.48
CA ILE A 200 12.16 -1.76 8.27
C ILE A 200 11.86 -3.24 7.96
N PRO A 201 10.81 -3.58 7.19
CA PRO A 201 10.64 -4.96 6.76
C PRO A 201 11.75 -5.36 5.78
N MET A 202 12.01 -6.67 5.65
CA MET A 202 13.10 -7.16 4.78
C MET A 202 12.87 -6.79 3.31
N TRP A 203 11.61 -6.88 2.86
CA TRP A 203 11.09 -6.22 1.67
C TRP A 203 9.65 -5.72 1.97
N PRO A 204 9.12 -4.71 1.27
CA PRO A 204 7.71 -4.30 1.41
C PRO A 204 6.76 -5.41 0.95
N GLU A 205 5.57 -5.47 1.54
CA GLU A 205 4.60 -6.56 1.36
C GLU A 205 4.30 -6.88 -0.13
N GLY A 206 4.19 -8.18 -0.43
CA GLY A 206 3.83 -8.71 -1.73
C GLY A 206 5.00 -9.42 -2.43
N VAL A 207 4.70 -10.06 -3.57
CA VAL A 207 5.67 -10.92 -4.29
C VAL A 207 6.97 -10.14 -4.59
N PRO A 208 8.14 -10.57 -4.08
CA PRO A 208 9.29 -9.69 -4.01
C PRO A 208 10.02 -9.51 -5.36
N GLU A 209 9.86 -10.46 -6.30
CA GLU A 209 10.27 -10.28 -7.71
C GLU A 209 9.41 -9.24 -8.47
N SER A 210 8.31 -8.73 -7.90
CA SER A 210 7.37 -7.82 -8.60
C SER A 210 7.91 -6.40 -8.78
N GLU A 211 7.49 -5.75 -9.87
CA GLU A 211 7.95 -4.38 -10.24
C GLU A 211 7.72 -3.33 -9.14
N PRO A 212 6.58 -3.28 -8.40
CA PRO A 212 6.41 -2.35 -7.28
C PRO A 212 7.39 -2.59 -6.13
N VAL A 213 7.58 -3.84 -5.70
CA VAL A 213 8.52 -4.19 -4.61
C VAL A 213 9.96 -3.86 -5.02
N GLN A 214 10.32 -4.17 -6.26
CA GLN A 214 11.63 -3.85 -6.84
C GLN A 214 11.92 -2.35 -6.89
N ASP A 215 10.95 -1.51 -7.25
CA ASP A 215 11.10 -0.06 -7.22
C ASP A 215 11.26 0.47 -5.79
N ILE A 216 10.42 0.00 -4.86
CA ILE A 216 10.43 0.43 -3.46
C ILE A 216 11.77 0.08 -2.79
N LEU A 217 12.30 -1.12 -3.01
CA LEU A 217 13.65 -1.52 -2.56
C LEU A 217 14.75 -0.61 -3.14
N HIS A 218 14.67 -0.26 -4.42
CA HIS A 218 15.59 0.68 -5.06
C HIS A 218 15.53 2.09 -4.44
N TRP A 219 14.33 2.59 -4.19
CA TRP A 219 14.12 3.90 -3.55
C TRP A 219 14.58 3.94 -2.09
N THR A 220 14.39 2.85 -1.34
CA THR A 220 14.95 2.68 0.01
C THR A 220 16.49 2.71 -0.05
N ARG A 221 17.11 2.05 -1.03
CA ARG A 221 18.58 2.09 -1.17
C ARG A 221 19.14 3.47 -1.57
N GLU A 222 18.51 4.20 -2.49
CA GLU A 222 18.96 5.56 -2.81
C GLU A 222 18.81 6.51 -1.60
N THR A 223 17.80 6.28 -0.75
CA THR A 223 17.67 6.94 0.56
C THR A 223 18.84 6.58 1.49
N MET A 224 19.17 5.29 1.66
CA MET A 224 20.31 4.83 2.46
C MET A 224 21.65 5.41 1.96
N LYS A 225 21.91 5.38 0.64
CA LYS A 225 23.11 5.97 0.01
C LYS A 225 23.28 7.43 0.38
N MET A 226 22.22 8.23 0.21
CA MET A 226 22.22 9.65 0.52
C MET A 226 22.54 9.92 2.01
N MET A 227 21.94 9.16 2.93
CA MET A 227 22.18 9.34 4.36
C MET A 227 23.61 8.94 4.76
N TYR A 228 24.08 7.77 4.33
CA TYR A 228 25.40 7.27 4.70
C TYR A 228 26.53 8.11 4.08
N MET A 229 26.36 8.60 2.84
CA MET A 229 27.30 9.53 2.19
C MET A 229 27.47 10.83 3.00
N LEU A 230 26.37 11.47 3.42
CA LEU A 230 26.41 12.69 4.26
C LEU A 230 27.05 12.46 5.64
N ILE A 231 27.03 11.22 6.14
CA ILE A 231 27.63 10.84 7.44
C ILE A 231 29.11 10.49 7.27
N GLY A 232 29.49 9.77 6.20
CA GLY A 232 30.88 9.51 5.85
C GLY A 232 31.66 10.80 5.55
N GLU A 233 31.03 11.75 4.86
CA GLU A 233 31.50 13.13 4.73
C GLU A 233 31.73 13.78 6.11
N ALA A 234 30.76 13.68 7.03
CA ALA A 234 30.87 14.27 8.37
C ALA A 234 32.07 13.75 9.18
N ILE A 235 32.31 12.43 9.14
CA ILE A 235 33.41 11.76 9.83
C ILE A 235 34.75 12.17 9.18
N ARG A 236 34.82 12.15 7.85
CA ARG A 236 36.01 12.54 7.08
C ARG A 236 36.38 14.02 7.27
N GLU A 237 35.38 14.90 7.41
CA GLU A 237 35.57 16.32 7.74
C GLU A 237 35.93 16.59 9.21
N SER A 238 35.55 15.72 10.17
CA SER A 238 35.90 15.91 11.58
C SER A 238 37.36 15.57 11.89
N GLY A 239 37.98 14.75 11.03
CA GLY A 239 39.35 14.24 11.19
C GLY A 239 39.48 13.12 12.23
N GLU A 240 38.37 12.61 12.76
CA GLU A 240 38.35 11.53 13.75
C GLU A 240 38.07 10.17 13.10
N ALA A 241 38.59 9.10 13.70
CA ALA A 241 38.33 7.75 13.22
C ALA A 241 36.95 7.26 13.67
N GLY A 242 36.12 6.84 12.71
CA GLY A 242 34.82 6.24 12.97
C GLY A 242 34.28 5.53 11.73
N HIS A 243 33.06 5.00 11.85
CA HIS A 243 32.30 4.35 10.80
C HIS A 243 30.87 4.94 10.73
N PRO A 244 30.22 5.05 9.57
CA PRO A 244 28.85 5.57 9.51
C PRO A 244 27.84 4.73 10.32
N ARG A 245 28.08 3.42 10.49
CA ARG A 245 27.31 2.53 11.39
C ARG A 245 27.56 2.77 12.89
N ASP A 246 28.51 3.61 13.28
CA ASP A 246 28.66 4.08 14.68
C ASP A 246 27.62 5.16 15.06
N TYR A 247 26.78 5.57 14.10
CA TYR A 247 25.76 6.62 14.24
C TYR A 247 24.41 6.28 13.59
N LEU A 248 24.38 5.60 12.44
CA LEU A 248 23.15 5.27 11.70
C LEU A 248 23.12 3.77 11.39
N ASN A 249 22.04 3.08 11.78
CA ASN A 249 21.90 1.64 11.54
C ASN A 249 20.52 1.29 11.01
N PHE A 250 20.50 0.39 10.02
CA PHE A 250 19.29 -0.22 9.47
C PHE A 250 19.24 -1.70 9.85
N PHE A 251 18.06 -2.14 10.27
CA PHE A 251 17.73 -3.51 10.65
C PHE A 251 16.42 -3.95 10.00
N CYS A 252 16.18 -5.24 9.97
CA CYS A 252 14.86 -5.83 9.75
C CYS A 252 14.58 -6.93 10.79
N LEU A 253 13.36 -7.45 10.81
CA LEU A 253 12.99 -8.59 11.64
C LEU A 253 12.86 -9.87 10.80
N ALA A 254 13.22 -11.00 11.39
CA ALA A 254 13.11 -12.32 10.81
C ALA A 254 12.82 -13.37 11.88
N ASN A 255 12.37 -14.54 11.44
CA ASN A 255 12.28 -15.72 12.30
C ASN A 255 12.78 -16.96 11.55
N ARG A 256 13.22 -17.97 12.30
CA ARG A 256 13.63 -19.28 11.80
C ARG A 256 13.40 -20.31 12.90
N GLU A 257 12.55 -21.28 12.62
CA GLU A 257 12.07 -22.26 13.62
C GLU A 257 12.56 -23.66 13.27
N ASN A 258 12.94 -24.45 14.27
CA ASN A 258 13.01 -25.91 14.15
C ASN A 258 11.59 -26.53 14.03
N GLU A 259 11.49 -27.80 13.64
CA GLU A 259 10.22 -28.52 13.55
C GLU A 259 9.63 -28.81 14.94
N GLY A 260 8.43 -28.29 15.21
CA GLY A 260 7.76 -28.36 16.51
C GLY A 260 7.10 -29.71 16.80
N LYS A 261 7.06 -30.10 18.07
CA LYS A 261 6.33 -31.31 18.51
C LYS A 261 4.82 -31.09 18.39
N GLY A 262 4.20 -31.73 17.41
CA GLY A 262 2.77 -31.56 17.13
C GLY A 262 2.45 -30.37 16.24
N GLU A 263 3.46 -29.85 15.52
CA GLU A 263 3.29 -28.84 14.48
C GLU A 263 2.25 -29.26 13.42
N PHE A 264 1.64 -28.27 12.77
CA PHE A 264 0.67 -28.48 11.70
C PHE A 264 1.30 -29.18 10.48
N VAL A 265 0.88 -30.42 10.20
CA VAL A 265 1.27 -31.15 8.98
C VAL A 265 0.30 -30.81 7.84
N PRO A 266 0.73 -30.12 6.77
CA PRO A 266 -0.16 -29.75 5.67
C PRO A 266 -0.51 -30.96 4.79
N PRO A 267 -1.74 -31.02 4.23
CA PRO A 267 -2.15 -32.10 3.32
C PRO A 267 -1.45 -32.06 1.95
N HIS A 268 -0.86 -30.92 1.58
CA HIS A 268 -0.15 -30.70 0.32
C HIS A 268 1.19 -29.98 0.58
N SER A 269 2.06 -29.92 -0.43
CA SER A 269 3.32 -29.18 -0.38
C SER A 269 3.39 -28.11 -1.48
N PRO A 270 4.20 -27.05 -1.33
CA PRO A 270 4.57 -26.15 -2.42
C PRO A 270 5.29 -26.90 -3.56
N HIS A 271 5.32 -26.31 -4.75
CA HIS A 271 6.03 -26.90 -5.89
C HIS A 271 7.56 -26.72 -5.74
N PRO A 272 8.40 -27.77 -5.87
CA PRO A 272 9.84 -27.72 -5.54
C PRO A 272 10.75 -26.69 -6.24
N ALA A 273 10.21 -25.93 -7.19
CA ALA A 273 10.93 -24.86 -7.91
C ALA A 273 10.44 -23.44 -7.56
N THR A 274 9.69 -23.26 -6.46
CA THR A 274 9.18 -21.94 -6.02
C THR A 274 9.88 -21.44 -4.76
N GLU A 275 9.87 -20.11 -4.58
CA GLU A 275 10.38 -19.44 -3.37
C GLU A 275 9.64 -19.94 -2.10
N TYR A 276 8.35 -20.31 -2.24
CA TYR A 276 7.56 -20.91 -1.17
C TYR A 276 8.09 -22.27 -0.71
N TRP A 277 8.51 -23.14 -1.65
CA TRP A 277 9.18 -24.39 -1.29
C TRP A 277 10.51 -24.12 -0.56
N ASN A 278 11.29 -23.13 -1.02
CA ASN A 278 12.56 -22.76 -0.40
C ASN A 278 12.36 -22.27 1.05
N ALA A 279 11.46 -21.30 1.27
CA ALA A 279 11.17 -20.74 2.59
C ALA A 279 10.62 -21.80 3.56
N GLN A 280 9.73 -22.68 3.09
CA GLN A 280 9.24 -23.82 3.87
C GLN A 280 10.37 -24.80 4.21
N LYS A 281 11.20 -25.20 3.23
CA LYS A 281 12.29 -26.16 3.41
C LYS A 281 13.41 -25.65 4.33
N HIS A 282 13.73 -24.36 4.28
CA HIS A 282 14.75 -23.75 5.12
C HIS A 282 14.18 -23.15 6.42
N ARG A 283 12.86 -23.29 6.61
CA ARG A 283 12.05 -22.94 7.80
C ARG A 283 12.24 -21.51 8.31
N ARG A 284 12.35 -20.55 7.39
CA ARG A 284 12.66 -19.14 7.69
C ARG A 284 11.78 -18.18 6.90
N PHE A 285 11.51 -17.01 7.48
CA PHE A 285 10.87 -15.89 6.78
C PHE A 285 11.20 -14.56 7.48
N MET A 286 10.88 -13.44 6.82
CA MET A 286 10.86 -12.15 7.53
C MET A 286 9.68 -12.10 8.51
N VAL A 287 9.86 -11.35 9.60
CA VAL A 287 8.74 -10.85 10.41
C VAL A 287 8.39 -9.48 9.84
N TYR A 288 7.14 -9.28 9.43
CA TYR A 288 6.76 -8.09 8.68
C TYR A 288 6.59 -6.90 9.62
N VAL A 289 7.54 -5.95 9.54
CA VAL A 289 7.50 -4.68 10.26
C VAL A 289 6.47 -3.77 9.59
N HIS A 290 5.24 -3.82 10.07
CA HIS A 290 4.17 -2.90 9.68
C HIS A 290 4.09 -1.65 10.57
N SER A 291 4.71 -1.65 11.75
CA SER A 291 4.80 -0.48 12.65
C SER A 291 5.01 0.84 11.90
N LYS A 292 4.42 1.93 12.42
CA LYS A 292 4.79 3.31 12.04
C LYS A 292 5.06 4.13 13.30
N LEU A 293 6.21 3.87 13.91
CA LEU A 293 6.63 4.33 15.24
C LEU A 293 7.94 5.13 15.15
N MET A 294 8.03 6.21 15.93
CA MET A 294 9.29 6.89 16.23
C MET A 294 9.37 7.21 17.72
N ILE A 295 10.49 6.86 18.35
CA ILE A 295 10.84 7.20 19.73
C ILE A 295 12.10 8.07 19.72
N VAL A 296 12.05 9.17 20.46
CA VAL A 296 13.15 10.14 20.59
C VAL A 296 13.55 10.23 22.05
N ASP A 297 14.84 10.00 22.32
CA ASP A 297 15.49 10.16 23.63
C ASP A 297 14.85 9.43 24.83
N ASP A 298 14.03 8.40 24.58
CA ASP A 298 13.13 7.76 25.57
C ASP A 298 12.16 8.77 26.27
N THR A 299 11.92 9.95 25.68
CA THR A 299 11.08 11.03 26.25
C THR A 299 9.90 11.47 25.39
N TYR A 300 9.96 11.27 24.06
CA TYR A 300 8.87 11.55 23.13
C TYR A 300 8.62 10.36 22.21
N MET A 301 7.36 10.10 21.88
CA MET A 301 6.94 9.02 21.00
C MET A 301 5.87 9.51 20.02
N LEU A 302 6.06 9.23 18.73
CA LEU A 302 5.11 9.46 17.66
C LEU A 302 4.69 8.12 17.06
N ILE A 303 3.38 7.87 16.95
CA ILE A 303 2.79 6.59 16.54
C ILE A 303 1.50 6.83 15.75
N GLY A 304 1.29 6.10 14.64
CA GLY A 304 0.12 6.29 13.78
C GLY A 304 0.08 5.34 12.58
N SER A 305 -0.62 5.75 11.52
CA SER A 305 -0.70 5.04 10.24
C SER A 305 0.39 5.46 9.24
N ALA A 306 0.98 6.65 9.42
CA ALA A 306 1.82 7.31 8.42
C ALA A 306 3.22 6.71 8.25
N ASN A 307 3.50 6.19 7.06
CA ASN A 307 4.78 5.63 6.69
C ASN A 307 5.84 6.70 6.36
N VAL A 308 7.13 6.41 6.50
CA VAL A 308 8.21 7.31 6.02
C VAL A 308 8.38 7.13 4.51
N ASN A 309 7.40 7.65 3.76
CA ASN A 309 7.41 7.74 2.32
C ASN A 309 6.62 8.98 1.86
N GLN A 310 6.64 9.31 0.57
CA GLN A 310 5.85 10.45 0.09
C GLN A 310 4.33 10.22 0.14
N ARG A 311 3.85 8.98 -0.02
CA ARG A 311 2.42 8.64 -0.02
C ARG A 311 1.74 9.12 1.29
N SER A 312 2.38 8.89 2.42
CA SER A 312 1.89 9.28 3.75
C SER A 312 2.28 10.71 4.17
N MET A 313 3.41 11.26 3.71
CA MET A 313 3.98 12.52 4.21
C MET A 313 3.63 13.79 3.38
N ASP A 314 2.86 13.64 2.30
CA ASP A 314 2.55 14.74 1.35
C ASP A 314 1.36 15.61 1.79
N GLY A 315 0.35 14.99 2.41
CA GLY A 315 -0.93 15.61 2.77
C GLY A 315 -1.98 15.60 1.66
N GLN A 316 -1.57 15.45 0.38
CA GLN A 316 -2.47 15.43 -0.79
C GLN A 316 -2.54 14.06 -1.51
N ARG A 317 -2.26 12.98 -0.78
CA ARG A 317 -2.18 11.62 -1.32
C ARG A 317 -3.05 10.69 -0.51
N ASP A 318 -2.46 9.95 0.43
CA ASP A 318 -3.21 9.09 1.34
C ASP A 318 -3.54 9.86 2.61
N THR A 319 -4.71 9.57 3.21
CA THR A 319 -5.16 10.24 4.43
C THR A 319 -4.65 9.50 5.66
N GLU A 320 -3.81 10.16 6.45
CA GLU A 320 -3.11 9.54 7.58
C GLU A 320 -3.47 10.21 8.91
N ILE A 321 -3.34 9.46 10.01
CA ILE A 321 -3.45 9.97 11.38
C ILE A 321 -2.34 9.40 12.27
N ALA A 322 -1.82 10.25 13.16
CA ALA A 322 -0.87 9.87 14.19
C ALA A 322 -1.14 10.64 15.48
N ILE A 323 -0.54 10.21 16.57
CA ILE A 323 -0.33 11.03 17.76
C ILE A 323 1.17 11.19 18.02
N GLY A 324 1.54 12.35 18.57
CA GLY A 324 2.82 12.56 19.24
C GLY A 324 2.57 12.80 20.72
N CYS A 325 3.38 12.18 21.58
CA CYS A 325 3.13 12.17 23.02
C CYS A 325 4.39 12.11 23.87
N TYR A 326 4.31 12.68 25.07
CA TYR A 326 5.37 12.67 26.09
C TYR A 326 4.76 12.66 27.50
N GLN A 327 5.56 12.27 28.50
CA GLN A 327 5.16 12.32 29.91
C GLN A 327 5.74 13.56 30.58
N LYS A 328 4.90 14.34 31.27
CA LYS A 328 5.36 15.51 32.01
C LYS A 328 6.13 15.08 33.26
N ARG A 329 7.40 15.49 33.37
CA ARG A 329 8.20 15.34 34.60
C ARG A 329 7.67 16.29 35.67
N ASN A 330 6.93 15.75 36.64
CA ASN A 330 6.64 16.43 37.90
C ASN A 330 7.76 16.11 38.92
N GLY A 331 7.90 16.94 39.96
CA GLY A 331 9.11 16.98 40.79
C GLY A 331 9.42 15.70 41.60
N GLU A 332 10.71 15.46 41.78
CA GLU A 332 11.37 14.50 42.71
C GLU A 332 11.08 13.00 42.54
N ASN A 333 9.88 12.58 42.11
CA ASN A 333 9.49 11.17 42.08
C ASN A 333 9.99 10.45 40.80
N LYS A 334 11.30 10.11 40.77
CA LYS A 334 11.98 9.58 39.57
C LYS A 334 11.36 8.32 38.95
N MET A 335 10.76 7.42 39.74
CA MET A 335 10.36 6.08 39.30
C MET A 335 9.10 6.01 38.41
N SER A 336 8.28 7.06 38.31
CA SER A 336 6.97 6.98 37.63
C SER A 336 6.94 7.47 36.17
N HIS A 337 8.06 7.94 35.62
CA HIS A 337 8.09 8.72 34.37
C HIS A 337 8.99 8.11 33.27
N GLU A 338 8.95 6.78 33.15
CA GLU A 338 9.76 5.98 32.22
C GLU A 338 8.91 5.12 31.25
N SER A 339 7.65 5.47 30.96
CA SER A 339 6.79 4.58 30.16
C SER A 339 7.22 4.44 28.69
N ILE A 340 7.85 5.47 28.11
CA ILE A 340 8.43 5.39 26.75
C ILE A 340 9.70 4.54 26.79
N HIS A 341 10.60 4.76 27.76
CA HIS A 341 11.76 3.92 28.02
C HIS A 341 11.38 2.44 28.19
N ALA A 342 10.37 2.14 29.01
CA ALA A 342 9.90 0.78 29.26
C ALA A 342 9.30 0.13 28.00
N TYR A 343 8.54 0.87 27.18
CA TYR A 343 8.02 0.36 25.91
C TYR A 343 9.16 0.07 24.91
N ARG A 344 10.13 0.98 24.79
CA ARG A 344 11.32 0.82 23.94
C ARG A 344 12.25 -0.29 24.44
N MET A 345 12.35 -0.52 25.75
CA MET A 345 12.98 -1.72 26.32
C MET A 345 12.20 -3.01 26.02
N SER A 346 10.87 -2.96 25.97
CA SER A 346 10.02 -4.10 25.61
C SER A 346 10.22 -4.52 24.15
N LEU A 347 10.14 -3.55 23.22
CA LEU A 347 10.43 -3.77 21.80
C LEU A 347 11.85 -4.31 21.60
N TRP A 348 12.84 -3.78 22.33
CA TRP A 348 14.20 -4.30 22.22
C TRP A 348 14.38 -5.69 22.86
N TYR A 349 13.57 -6.06 23.85
CA TYR A 349 13.56 -7.41 24.41
C TYR A 349 12.95 -8.41 23.42
N GLU A 350 11.80 -8.10 22.84
CA GLU A 350 11.17 -8.81 21.71
C GLU A 350 12.15 -8.99 20.54
N HIS A 351 12.76 -7.90 20.07
CA HIS A 351 13.66 -7.95 18.92
C HIS A 351 14.97 -8.70 19.20
N THR A 352 15.51 -8.66 20.42
CA THR A 352 16.86 -9.22 20.71
C THR A 352 16.88 -10.47 21.59
N GLY A 353 15.74 -10.91 22.11
CA GLY A 353 15.60 -11.94 23.15
C GLY A 353 16.28 -11.59 24.47
N ARG A 354 16.64 -10.31 24.71
CA ARG A 354 17.61 -9.90 25.73
C ARG A 354 17.24 -8.58 26.42
N ALA A 355 17.51 -8.52 27.72
CA ALA A 355 17.47 -7.30 28.52
C ALA A 355 18.88 -6.98 29.06
N GLU A 356 19.69 -6.25 28.29
CA GLU A 356 21.07 -5.89 28.66
C GLU A 356 21.15 -4.44 29.17
N GLU A 357 21.96 -4.18 30.20
CA GLU A 357 22.06 -2.83 30.81
C GLU A 357 22.56 -1.77 29.81
N LEU A 358 23.36 -2.17 28.81
CA LEU A 358 23.77 -1.32 27.68
C LEU A 358 22.58 -0.71 26.93
N PHE A 359 21.43 -1.40 26.88
CA PHE A 359 20.22 -0.95 26.20
C PHE A 359 19.52 0.21 26.92
N ARG A 360 19.98 0.61 28.11
CA ARG A 360 19.54 1.86 28.76
C ARG A 360 20.19 3.10 28.17
N GLU A 361 21.33 2.96 27.50
CA GLU A 361 22.03 4.07 26.85
C GLU A 361 22.20 3.84 25.33
N PRO A 362 21.10 3.92 24.54
CA PRO A 362 21.12 3.78 23.08
C PRO A 362 22.13 4.64 22.32
N HIS A 363 22.59 5.75 22.92
CA HIS A 363 23.53 6.68 22.31
C HIS A 363 25.02 6.30 22.52
N SER A 364 25.30 5.31 23.37
CA SER A 364 26.64 4.78 23.63
C SER A 364 27.18 3.99 22.43
N LEU A 365 28.51 3.90 22.27
CA LEU A 365 29.08 3.13 21.14
C LEU A 365 28.92 1.63 21.41
N GLU A 366 29.02 1.28 22.69
CA GLU A 366 28.88 -0.03 23.29
C GLU A 366 27.50 -0.63 23.02
N CYS A 367 26.42 0.15 23.17
CA CYS A 367 25.06 -0.28 22.81
C CYS A 367 24.91 -0.48 21.28
N ILE A 368 25.40 0.46 20.47
CA ILE A 368 25.34 0.36 19.00
C ILE A 368 26.07 -0.89 18.50
N GLN A 369 27.32 -1.10 18.94
CA GLN A 369 28.11 -2.29 18.62
C GLN A 369 27.47 -3.57 19.14
N ARG A 370 26.82 -3.53 20.31
CA ARG A 370 26.13 -4.71 20.85
C ARG A 370 24.92 -5.11 20.02
N ILE A 371 24.05 -4.17 19.68
CA ILE A 371 22.86 -4.42 18.84
C ILE A 371 23.27 -4.83 17.43
N HIS A 372 24.30 -4.18 16.87
CA HIS A 372 24.91 -4.57 15.60
C HIS A 372 25.45 -6.01 15.65
N SER A 373 26.16 -6.40 16.71
CA SER A 373 26.68 -7.78 16.87
C SER A 373 25.58 -8.84 16.90
N ILE A 374 24.42 -8.53 17.49
CA ILE A 374 23.24 -9.41 17.51
C ILE A 374 22.68 -9.51 16.08
N GLY A 375 22.44 -8.39 15.41
CA GLY A 375 21.91 -8.37 14.05
C GLY A 375 22.79 -9.08 13.01
N GLU A 376 24.12 -8.98 13.11
CA GLU A 376 25.06 -9.69 12.23
C GLU A 376 25.22 -11.18 12.58
N GLN A 377 25.05 -11.57 13.85
CA GLN A 377 25.00 -12.98 14.25
C GLN A 377 23.71 -13.64 13.72
N MET A 378 22.57 -12.98 13.94
CA MET A 378 21.27 -13.47 13.49
C MET A 378 21.15 -13.49 11.97
N TRP A 379 21.72 -12.52 11.24
CA TRP A 379 21.75 -12.58 9.78
C TRP A 379 22.51 -13.81 9.25
N LYS A 380 23.59 -14.24 9.93
CA LYS A 380 24.32 -15.46 9.58
C LYS A 380 23.53 -16.74 9.87
N ILE A 381 22.82 -16.78 11.01
CA ILE A 381 21.91 -17.90 11.37
C ILE A 381 20.71 -17.94 10.43
N TYR A 382 20.13 -16.80 10.06
CA TYR A 382 19.04 -16.72 9.10
C TYR A 382 19.48 -17.22 7.72
N CYS A 383 20.67 -16.85 7.25
CA CYS A 383 21.18 -17.22 5.93
C CYS A 383 21.70 -18.66 5.80
N SER A 384 22.09 -19.34 6.88
CA SER A 384 22.78 -20.65 6.81
C SER A 384 22.00 -21.75 6.07
N GLU A 385 22.72 -22.65 5.40
CA GLU A 385 22.12 -23.82 4.73
C GLU A 385 21.47 -24.79 5.73
N GLU A 386 22.14 -25.04 6.86
CA GLU A 386 21.58 -25.77 7.99
C GLU A 386 20.44 -24.96 8.62
N VAL A 387 19.35 -25.64 8.99
CA VAL A 387 18.26 -25.05 9.77
C VAL A 387 18.73 -24.95 11.21
N ILE A 388 18.86 -23.72 11.68
CA ILE A 388 19.25 -23.36 13.05
C ILE A 388 18.17 -22.40 13.55
N ASP A 389 17.63 -22.69 14.73
CA ASP A 389 16.61 -21.87 15.37
C ASP A 389 17.17 -20.49 15.72
N MET A 390 16.33 -19.45 15.67
CA MET A 390 16.70 -18.11 16.12
C MET A 390 16.39 -17.87 17.62
N GLU A 391 15.81 -18.85 18.32
CA GLU A 391 15.62 -18.88 19.78
C GLU A 391 14.89 -17.64 20.34
N GLY A 392 13.93 -17.10 19.59
CA GLY A 392 13.19 -15.88 19.94
C GLY A 392 13.98 -14.58 19.78
N VAL A 393 15.01 -14.56 18.93
CA VAL A 393 15.77 -13.35 18.58
C VAL A 393 15.42 -12.93 17.15
N HIS A 394 14.63 -11.88 16.98
CA HIS A 394 14.12 -11.49 15.65
C HIS A 394 14.99 -10.50 14.88
N LEU A 395 15.82 -9.71 15.56
CA LEU A 395 16.61 -8.63 14.97
C LEU A 395 17.72 -9.16 14.06
N VAL A 396 17.65 -8.80 12.78
CA VAL A 396 18.73 -9.03 11.79
C VAL A 396 19.24 -7.70 11.24
N SER A 397 20.54 -7.62 10.95
CA SER A 397 21.10 -6.47 10.22
C SER A 397 20.48 -6.40 8.83
N TYR A 398 20.04 -5.21 8.40
CA TYR A 398 19.53 -5.06 7.05
C TYR A 398 20.67 -5.32 6.04
N PRO A 399 20.46 -6.13 4.99
CA PRO A 399 21.57 -6.78 4.26
C PRO A 399 22.30 -5.88 3.25
N VAL A 400 22.92 -4.80 3.72
CA VAL A 400 23.78 -3.89 2.95
C VAL A 400 25.16 -3.77 3.56
N SER A 401 26.17 -3.67 2.71
CA SER A 401 27.52 -3.24 3.11
C SER A 401 27.57 -1.71 3.14
N VAL A 402 28.34 -1.14 4.06
CA VAL A 402 28.56 0.31 4.18
C VAL A 402 30.06 0.55 4.34
N THR A 403 30.63 1.46 3.55
CA THR A 403 32.06 1.81 3.65
C THR A 403 32.32 2.87 4.73
N LYS A 404 33.58 3.06 5.10
CA LYS A 404 33.99 4.19 5.97
C LYS A 404 33.69 5.56 5.35
N ASP A 405 33.71 5.64 4.03
CA ASP A 405 33.53 6.88 3.28
C ASP A 405 32.06 7.23 3.01
N GLY A 406 31.13 6.30 3.25
CA GLY A 406 29.68 6.49 3.20
C GLY A 406 28.96 5.75 2.06
N ASP A 407 29.68 5.00 1.23
CA ASP A 407 29.11 4.22 0.12
C ASP A 407 28.28 3.03 0.63
N VAL A 408 27.26 2.63 -0.14
CA VAL A 408 26.37 1.50 0.19
C VAL A 408 26.45 0.44 -0.89
N ASP A 409 27.11 -0.67 -0.56
CA ASP A 409 27.43 -1.78 -1.44
C ASP A 409 26.57 -3.03 -1.18
N ASP A 410 26.52 -3.94 -2.15
CA ASP A 410 25.93 -5.26 -1.96
C ASP A 410 26.82 -6.12 -1.04
N LEU A 411 26.24 -7.07 -0.32
CA LEU A 411 27.02 -8.02 0.48
C LEU A 411 27.80 -8.97 -0.46
N VAL A 412 29.10 -9.13 -0.17
CA VAL A 412 30.06 -9.86 -1.01
C VAL A 412 29.74 -11.37 -1.07
N ASP A 413 29.41 -11.97 0.07
CA ASP A 413 29.18 -13.40 0.22
C ASP A 413 27.71 -13.76 -0.07
N GLY A 414 27.33 -13.70 -1.34
CA GLY A 414 26.02 -14.17 -1.83
C GLY A 414 24.81 -13.27 -1.56
N GLY A 415 24.84 -12.45 -0.49
CA GLY A 415 23.78 -11.53 -0.05
C GLY A 415 23.46 -10.34 -0.97
N SER A 416 23.63 -10.52 -2.28
CA SER A 416 23.10 -9.66 -3.35
C SER A 416 21.58 -9.81 -3.54
N HIS A 417 21.02 -10.93 -3.08
CA HIS A 417 19.59 -11.26 -3.11
C HIS A 417 19.13 -11.72 -1.72
N PHE A 418 17.84 -11.57 -1.41
CA PHE A 418 17.30 -12.08 -0.14
C PHE A 418 17.23 -13.62 -0.14
N PRO A 419 17.52 -14.28 0.99
CA PRO A 419 17.45 -15.74 1.10
C PRO A 419 16.12 -16.30 0.58
N ASP A 420 16.20 -17.50 -0.03
CA ASP A 420 15.09 -18.24 -0.65
C ASP A 420 14.44 -17.62 -1.90
N THR A 421 14.74 -16.36 -2.21
CA THR A 421 14.18 -15.60 -3.34
C THR A 421 15.15 -15.45 -4.53
N LYS A 422 14.67 -14.89 -5.65
CA LYS A 422 15.51 -14.23 -6.68
C LYS A 422 15.43 -12.70 -6.64
N THR A 423 15.07 -12.14 -5.48
CA THR A 423 14.86 -10.69 -5.28
C THR A 423 16.17 -10.02 -4.91
N PRO A 424 16.75 -9.13 -5.75
CA PRO A 424 17.97 -8.41 -5.40
C PRO A 424 17.71 -7.42 -4.27
N VAL A 425 18.58 -7.39 -3.25
CA VAL A 425 18.42 -6.54 -2.05
C VAL A 425 18.38 -5.05 -2.40
N LYS A 426 19.16 -4.66 -3.43
CA LYS A 426 19.18 -3.29 -3.98
C LYS A 426 17.93 -2.89 -4.75
N GLY A 427 16.95 -3.78 -4.87
CA GLY A 427 15.82 -3.63 -5.77
C GLY A 427 16.26 -3.49 -7.22
N LYS A 428 15.36 -2.92 -8.03
CA LYS A 428 15.58 -2.65 -9.43
C LYS A 428 14.62 -1.56 -9.87
N ARG A 429 15.19 -0.40 -10.22
CA ARG A 429 14.46 0.67 -10.91
C ARG A 429 13.66 0.11 -12.07
N SER A 430 12.35 0.33 -12.02
CA SER A 430 11.43 -0.05 -13.08
C SER A 430 11.82 0.62 -14.40
N LYS A 431 11.53 -0.06 -15.51
CA LYS A 431 11.61 0.54 -16.85
C LYS A 431 10.24 0.98 -17.32
N ILE A 432 9.46 1.60 -16.42
CA ILE A 432 8.23 2.27 -16.81
C ILE A 432 8.62 3.33 -17.85
N TYR A 433 8.22 3.10 -19.09
CA TYR A 433 8.18 4.13 -20.11
C TYR A 433 7.08 5.12 -19.70
N VAL A 434 7.39 5.97 -18.73
CA VAL A 434 6.58 7.14 -18.39
C VAL A 434 6.70 8.09 -19.57
N ALA A 435 5.86 7.87 -20.58
CA ALA A 435 5.40 8.96 -21.42
C ALA A 435 4.83 9.99 -20.45
N THR A 436 5.59 11.07 -20.24
CA THR A 436 5.31 12.11 -19.24
C THR A 436 3.83 12.47 -19.30
N ASN A 437 3.11 12.19 -18.20
CA ASN A 437 1.65 12.05 -18.18
C ASN A 437 1.00 13.11 -19.10
N PRO A 438 0.44 12.71 -20.26
CA PRO A 438 0.24 13.64 -21.37
C PRO A 438 -0.72 14.75 -20.95
N ARG A 439 -0.39 16.02 -21.23
CA ARG A 439 -1.21 17.18 -20.83
C ARG A 439 -2.70 16.93 -21.11
N GLY A 440 -3.51 16.95 -20.06
CA GLY A 440 -4.90 16.47 -20.09
C GLY A 440 -5.17 15.12 -19.41
N ALA A 441 -4.16 14.42 -18.92
CA ALA A 441 -4.26 13.29 -17.99
C ALA A 441 -4.16 13.72 -16.51
N GLU A 442 -4.45 15.00 -16.26
CA GLU A 442 -4.73 15.57 -14.94
C GLU A 442 -6.13 15.14 -14.47
N SER A 443 -6.43 15.25 -13.17
CA SER A 443 -7.80 15.07 -12.68
C SER A 443 -8.74 16.08 -13.35
N LEU A 444 -9.93 15.63 -13.76
CA LEU A 444 -10.86 16.44 -14.54
C LEU A 444 -11.17 17.76 -13.82
N PRO A 445 -11.06 18.93 -14.48
CA PRO A 445 -11.33 20.22 -13.88
C PRO A 445 -12.66 20.28 -13.09
N PRO A 446 -12.67 20.93 -11.91
CA PRO A 446 -13.90 21.11 -11.13
C PRO A 446 -15.03 21.70 -11.98
N GLY A 447 -16.15 20.98 -12.07
CA GLY A 447 -17.27 21.30 -12.95
C GLY A 447 -17.45 20.39 -14.17
N ILE A 448 -16.55 19.43 -14.44
CA ILE A 448 -16.80 18.36 -15.44
C ILE A 448 -17.57 17.18 -14.82
N VAL A 449 -17.41 16.94 -13.51
CA VAL A 449 -18.23 16.00 -12.73
C VAL A 449 -19.30 16.79 -11.99
N GLU A 450 -20.56 16.57 -12.36
CA GLU A 450 -21.74 17.12 -11.65
C GLU A 450 -22.03 16.28 -10.39
N PRO A 451 -22.28 16.87 -9.20
CA PRO A 451 -22.55 16.13 -7.96
C PRO A 451 -23.80 15.24 -7.98
N TYR A 452 -24.62 15.35 -9.03
CA TYR A 452 -25.86 14.59 -9.23
C TYR A 452 -25.72 13.44 -10.25
N SER A 453 -24.51 13.18 -10.76
CA SER A 453 -24.27 12.00 -11.60
C SER A 453 -23.98 10.79 -10.73
N ASP A 454 -24.95 9.88 -10.68
CA ASP A 454 -24.89 8.60 -9.95
C ASP A 454 -24.07 7.50 -10.66
N LEU A 455 -23.52 7.82 -11.84
CA LEU A 455 -22.77 6.94 -12.73
C LEU A 455 -23.57 5.74 -13.31
N TYR A 456 -24.90 5.70 -13.18
CA TYR A 456 -25.70 4.60 -13.74
C TYR A 456 -26.09 4.81 -15.22
N LEU A 457 -26.26 3.70 -15.95
CA LEU A 457 -26.54 3.69 -17.39
C LEU A 457 -28.05 3.77 -17.70
N HIS A 458 -28.57 4.98 -17.67
CA HIS A 458 -30.00 5.26 -17.83
C HIS A 458 -30.56 5.19 -19.26
N ARG A 459 -31.87 4.89 -19.35
CA ARG A 459 -32.68 5.16 -20.56
C ARG A 459 -32.91 6.66 -20.69
N VAL A 460 -32.41 7.27 -21.75
CA VAL A 460 -32.55 8.74 -22.00
C VAL A 460 -33.98 9.15 -22.38
N GLN A 461 -34.89 8.21 -22.65
CA GLN A 461 -36.33 8.46 -22.62
C GLN A 461 -37.04 7.30 -21.91
N GLY A 462 -37.75 7.62 -20.82
CA GLY A 462 -38.39 6.68 -19.90
C GLY A 462 -38.42 7.27 -18.48
N ASN A 463 -38.94 6.51 -17.52
CA ASN A 463 -38.80 6.82 -16.10
C ASN A 463 -37.57 6.06 -15.54
N PRO A 464 -36.58 6.72 -14.89
CA PRO A 464 -35.40 6.04 -14.35
C PRO A 464 -35.69 4.89 -13.39
N SER A 465 -36.82 4.92 -12.64
CA SER A 465 -37.20 3.84 -11.72
C SER A 465 -37.71 2.56 -12.39
N GLU A 466 -37.83 2.54 -13.72
CA GLU A 466 -38.11 1.35 -14.52
C GLU A 466 -36.85 0.80 -15.23
N ASP A 467 -35.68 1.42 -15.03
CA ASP A 467 -34.44 1.03 -15.71
C ASP A 467 -33.90 -0.28 -15.12
N LEU A 468 -33.77 -1.30 -15.97
CA LEU A 468 -33.09 -2.58 -15.70
C LEU A 468 -33.50 -3.33 -14.42
N VAL A 469 -34.70 -3.93 -14.44
CA VAL A 469 -35.18 -4.92 -13.44
C VAL A 469 -34.23 -6.13 -13.24
N VAL A 470 -33.33 -6.39 -14.19
CA VAL A 470 -32.28 -7.41 -14.12
C VAL A 470 -30.93 -6.72 -14.37
N LYS A 471 -29.94 -6.94 -13.50
CA LYS A 471 -28.58 -6.44 -13.72
C LYS A 471 -27.88 -7.24 -14.83
N PRO A 472 -27.50 -6.62 -15.97
CA PRO A 472 -26.72 -7.28 -17.01
C PRO A 472 -25.29 -7.56 -16.51
N LYS A 473 -24.70 -8.67 -16.98
CA LYS A 473 -23.39 -9.19 -16.55
C LYS A 473 -22.25 -8.80 -17.48
N TYR A 474 -22.54 -8.51 -18.74
CA TYR A 474 -21.54 -8.27 -19.79
C TYR A 474 -21.86 -6.99 -20.54
N LEU A 475 -20.84 -6.38 -21.16
CA LEU A 475 -20.97 -5.16 -21.96
C LEU A 475 -20.50 -5.40 -23.40
N LEU A 476 -21.22 -4.87 -24.37
CA LEU A 476 -20.85 -4.87 -25.80
C LEU A 476 -20.79 -3.43 -26.33
N ALA A 477 -19.60 -3.02 -26.77
CA ALA A 477 -19.34 -1.77 -27.47
C ALA A 477 -19.17 -2.03 -28.98
N LEU A 478 -19.94 -1.33 -29.81
CA LEU A 478 -19.93 -1.43 -31.28
C LEU A 478 -19.75 -0.03 -31.90
N THR A 479 -18.79 0.16 -32.78
CA THR A 479 -18.73 1.35 -33.66
C THR A 479 -19.55 1.12 -34.92
N VAL A 480 -20.45 2.06 -35.27
CA VAL A 480 -21.49 1.83 -36.30
C VAL A 480 -21.71 3.06 -37.20
N GLY A 481 -22.07 2.85 -38.46
CA GLY A 481 -22.63 3.89 -39.33
C GLY A 481 -24.11 3.66 -39.63
N TYR A 482 -24.78 4.69 -40.17
CA TYR A 482 -26.20 4.62 -40.51
C TYR A 482 -26.49 3.54 -41.56
N LEU A 483 -25.57 3.37 -42.52
CA LEU A 483 -25.68 2.37 -43.58
C LEU A 483 -25.49 0.92 -43.08
N GLN A 484 -24.86 0.71 -41.91
CA GLN A 484 -24.72 -0.62 -41.29
C GLN A 484 -25.93 -1.03 -40.42
N LYS A 485 -26.97 -0.19 -40.28
CA LYS A 485 -28.16 -0.46 -39.44
C LYS A 485 -28.67 -1.91 -39.50
N ASP A 486 -28.76 -2.50 -40.69
CA ASP A 486 -29.28 -3.86 -40.85
C ASP A 486 -28.30 -4.97 -40.45
N ILE A 487 -26.98 -4.77 -40.57
CA ILE A 487 -26.00 -5.70 -39.98
C ILE A 487 -25.93 -5.54 -38.46
N ILE A 488 -26.03 -4.31 -37.92
CA ILE A 488 -26.09 -4.09 -36.47
C ILE A 488 -27.34 -4.73 -35.85
N ASN A 489 -28.51 -4.64 -36.49
CA ASN A 489 -29.71 -5.37 -36.06
C ASN A 489 -29.49 -6.90 -36.01
N ARG A 490 -28.71 -7.46 -36.97
CA ARG A 490 -28.34 -8.88 -37.00
C ARG A 490 -27.27 -9.28 -35.98
N ILE A 491 -26.41 -8.34 -35.55
CA ILE A 491 -25.45 -8.52 -34.46
C ILE A 491 -26.17 -8.49 -33.12
N VAL A 492 -26.93 -7.44 -32.83
CA VAL A 492 -27.65 -7.22 -31.56
C VAL A 492 -28.55 -8.41 -31.19
N THR A 493 -29.23 -9.01 -32.18
CA THR A 493 -30.10 -10.18 -31.99
C THR A 493 -29.37 -11.50 -31.70
N LYS A 494 -28.03 -11.50 -31.58
CA LYS A 494 -27.22 -12.65 -31.12
C LYS A 494 -26.88 -12.63 -29.64
N PHE A 495 -27.07 -11.51 -28.95
CA PHE A 495 -26.70 -11.33 -27.55
C PHE A 495 -27.92 -11.52 -26.65
N SER A 496 -27.70 -12.12 -25.47
CA SER A 496 -28.75 -12.36 -24.49
C SER A 496 -29.03 -11.10 -23.65
N GLU A 497 -30.10 -11.13 -22.85
CA GLU A 497 -30.42 -10.06 -21.88
C GLU A 497 -29.38 -9.89 -20.75
N ASN A 498 -28.35 -10.75 -20.70
CA ASN A 498 -27.17 -10.54 -19.86
C ASN A 498 -26.23 -9.44 -20.41
N PHE A 499 -26.40 -8.98 -21.64
CA PHE A 499 -25.54 -7.97 -22.28
C PHE A 499 -26.18 -6.58 -22.27
N THR A 500 -25.47 -5.59 -21.71
CA THR A 500 -25.66 -4.19 -22.10
C THR A 500 -25.02 -3.97 -23.46
N ILE A 501 -25.67 -3.22 -24.35
CA ILE A 501 -25.15 -2.92 -25.69
C ILE A 501 -25.09 -1.41 -25.88
N VAL A 502 -23.93 -0.91 -26.30
CA VAL A 502 -23.63 0.51 -26.55
C VAL A 502 -23.15 0.67 -27.98
N LEU A 503 -23.84 1.53 -28.75
CA LEU A 503 -23.55 1.82 -30.14
C LEU A 503 -22.90 3.20 -30.28
N PHE A 504 -21.73 3.27 -30.91
CA PHE A 504 -20.94 4.48 -31.12
C PHE A 504 -21.02 4.89 -32.60
N HIS A 505 -21.91 5.84 -32.90
CA HIS A 505 -22.21 6.22 -34.28
C HIS A 505 -21.14 7.16 -34.87
N TYR A 506 -20.72 6.95 -36.14
CA TYR A 506 -19.56 7.65 -36.72
C TYR A 506 -19.71 8.31 -38.11
N ASP A 507 -20.83 8.15 -38.83
CA ASP A 507 -20.88 8.40 -40.30
C ASP A 507 -21.41 9.75 -40.80
N GLY A 508 -21.43 10.78 -39.95
CA GLY A 508 -21.60 12.18 -40.40
C GLY A 508 -23.03 12.71 -40.48
N ARG A 509 -24.06 11.88 -40.29
CA ARG A 509 -25.47 12.26 -40.52
C ARG A 509 -26.16 12.76 -39.24
N ASP A 510 -26.89 13.88 -39.35
CA ASP A 510 -27.29 14.82 -38.28
C ASP A 510 -28.22 14.32 -37.14
N LYS A 511 -28.07 13.10 -36.62
CA LYS A 511 -28.73 12.67 -35.37
C LYS A 511 -27.87 11.89 -34.37
N TRP A 512 -26.67 11.40 -34.74
CA TRP A 512 -25.85 10.58 -33.82
C TRP A 512 -24.35 10.76 -34.05
N TYR A 513 -23.65 11.25 -33.02
CA TYR A 513 -22.19 11.21 -32.90
C TYR A 513 -21.79 11.19 -31.43
N ALA A 514 -20.89 10.27 -31.06
CA ALA A 514 -19.96 10.47 -29.94
C ALA A 514 -18.90 9.36 -29.88
N LYS A 515 -17.69 9.72 -29.44
CA LYS A 515 -16.79 8.82 -28.71
C LYS A 515 -16.80 9.26 -27.24
N ARG A 516 -17.34 8.45 -26.32
CA ARG A 516 -17.00 8.56 -24.89
C ARG A 516 -16.00 7.48 -24.52
N PHE A 517 -15.03 7.85 -23.69
CA PHE A 517 -14.47 6.91 -22.74
C PHE A 517 -15.57 6.56 -21.73
N LEU A 518 -15.73 5.27 -21.44
CA LEU A 518 -16.53 4.82 -20.31
C LEU A 518 -15.68 4.98 -19.05
N HIS A 519 -16.26 5.46 -17.95
CA HIS A 519 -15.54 5.57 -16.69
C HIS A 519 -15.18 4.16 -16.16
N PRO A 520 -14.01 3.94 -15.54
CA PRO A 520 -13.64 2.64 -14.97
C PRO A 520 -14.74 2.05 -14.10
N ASP A 521 -15.34 2.82 -13.20
CA ASP A 521 -16.41 2.35 -12.30
C ASP A 521 -17.68 1.91 -13.04
N ILE A 522 -17.96 2.52 -14.20
CA ILE A 522 -19.11 2.17 -15.05
C ILE A 522 -18.86 0.83 -15.76
N VAL A 523 -17.61 0.50 -16.09
CA VAL A 523 -17.25 -0.81 -16.69
C VAL A 523 -16.96 -1.90 -15.65
N ALA A 524 -16.51 -1.55 -14.44
CA ALA A 524 -16.15 -2.47 -13.37
C ALA A 524 -17.33 -3.33 -12.85
N GLN A 525 -18.58 -2.90 -13.10
CA GLN A 525 -19.77 -3.70 -12.78
C GLN A 525 -20.00 -4.90 -13.71
N TYR A 526 -19.27 -4.98 -14.85
CA TYR A 526 -19.41 -6.05 -15.83
C TYR A 526 -18.29 -7.08 -15.68
N GLU A 527 -18.66 -8.37 -15.71
CA GLU A 527 -17.71 -9.48 -15.68
C GLU A 527 -16.78 -9.47 -16.92
N TYR A 528 -17.28 -9.00 -18.07
CA TYR A 528 -16.54 -8.91 -19.34
C TYR A 528 -17.02 -7.74 -20.20
N VAL A 529 -16.09 -7.07 -20.86
CA VAL A 529 -16.33 -6.00 -21.85
C VAL A 529 -15.87 -6.46 -23.23
N PHE A 530 -16.78 -6.45 -24.20
CA PHE A 530 -16.51 -6.67 -25.60
C PHE A 530 -16.37 -5.33 -26.32
N ILE A 531 -15.28 -5.17 -27.08
CA ILE A 531 -15.17 -4.14 -28.12
C ILE A 531 -15.22 -4.88 -29.45
N TRP A 532 -16.23 -4.58 -30.26
CA TRP A 532 -16.54 -5.32 -31.49
C TRP A 532 -16.28 -4.45 -32.71
N ASP A 533 -15.38 -4.93 -33.58
CA ASP A 533 -15.04 -4.34 -34.87
C ASP A 533 -15.77 -5.08 -36.02
N GLU A 534 -15.97 -4.43 -37.16
CA GLU A 534 -16.93 -4.88 -38.17
C GLU A 534 -16.51 -6.11 -39.00
N ASP A 535 -15.20 -6.44 -39.02
CA ASP A 535 -14.61 -7.48 -39.88
C ASP A 535 -15.02 -8.94 -39.51
N LEU A 536 -15.86 -9.14 -38.49
CA LEU A 536 -16.26 -10.46 -37.98
C LEU A 536 -17.60 -10.95 -38.54
N GLY A 537 -17.54 -12.05 -39.30
CA GLY A 537 -18.69 -12.69 -39.95
C GLY A 537 -19.79 -13.18 -39.00
N VAL A 538 -20.82 -12.35 -38.82
CA VAL A 538 -21.95 -12.50 -37.87
C VAL A 538 -22.73 -13.83 -37.98
N GLU A 539 -22.65 -14.52 -39.11
CA GLU A 539 -23.50 -15.69 -39.39
C GLU A 539 -23.13 -16.95 -38.60
N GLN A 540 -21.89 -17.05 -38.11
CA GLN A 540 -21.37 -18.24 -37.42
C GLN A 540 -20.94 -17.99 -35.95
N PHE A 541 -21.15 -16.78 -35.43
CA PHE A 541 -20.76 -16.42 -34.06
C PHE A 541 -21.82 -16.77 -33.01
N ASN A 542 -21.37 -17.12 -31.80
CA ASN A 542 -22.20 -17.36 -30.61
C ASN A 542 -21.50 -16.74 -29.38
N ALA A 543 -22.12 -15.71 -28.80
CA ALA A 543 -21.55 -14.93 -27.69
C ALA A 543 -21.39 -15.75 -26.39
N GLU A 544 -22.36 -16.62 -26.08
CA GLU A 544 -22.37 -17.38 -24.83
C GLU A 544 -21.32 -18.50 -24.84
N GLU A 545 -21.11 -19.16 -25.98
CA GLU A 545 -20.02 -20.14 -26.13
C GLU A 545 -18.64 -19.47 -26.17
N TYR A 546 -18.54 -18.25 -26.73
CA TYR A 546 -17.31 -17.46 -26.65
C TYR A 546 -16.98 -17.10 -25.19
N ILE A 547 -17.96 -16.63 -24.41
CA ILE A 547 -17.79 -16.37 -22.96
C ILE A 547 -17.37 -17.63 -22.20
N LYS A 548 -17.95 -18.79 -22.49
CA LYS A 548 -17.53 -20.06 -21.88
C LYS A 548 -16.07 -20.40 -22.20
N LEU A 549 -15.61 -20.16 -23.43
CA LEU A 549 -14.20 -20.38 -23.80
C LEU A 549 -13.26 -19.39 -23.09
N VAL A 550 -13.60 -18.09 -23.08
CA VAL A 550 -12.85 -17.04 -22.38
C VAL A 550 -12.70 -17.37 -20.89
N LYS A 551 -13.80 -17.72 -20.21
CA LYS A 551 -13.81 -18.14 -18.79
C LYS A 551 -13.04 -19.44 -18.56
N LYS A 552 -13.21 -20.45 -19.41
CA LYS A 552 -12.50 -21.74 -19.32
C LYS A 552 -10.99 -21.61 -19.48
N HIS A 553 -10.53 -20.65 -20.28
CA HIS A 553 -9.11 -20.46 -20.61
C HIS A 553 -8.47 -19.28 -19.88
N GLY A 554 -9.17 -18.63 -18.93
CA GLY A 554 -8.63 -17.56 -18.09
C GLY A 554 -8.21 -16.31 -18.85
N LEU A 555 -8.88 -16.00 -19.97
CA LEU A 555 -8.49 -14.89 -20.84
C LEU A 555 -9.06 -13.56 -20.33
N GLU A 556 -8.19 -12.65 -19.89
CA GLU A 556 -8.59 -11.31 -19.43
C GLU A 556 -8.91 -10.36 -20.59
N ILE A 557 -8.14 -10.45 -21.68
CA ILE A 557 -8.36 -9.71 -22.93
C ILE A 557 -8.34 -10.71 -24.09
N SER A 558 -9.37 -10.66 -24.94
CA SER A 558 -9.48 -11.54 -26.11
C SER A 558 -10.27 -10.88 -27.24
N GLN A 559 -9.81 -11.06 -28.47
CA GLN A 559 -10.51 -10.66 -29.68
C GLN A 559 -11.02 -11.94 -30.39
N PRO A 560 -12.29 -11.99 -30.88
CA PRO A 560 -12.73 -13.11 -31.69
C PRO A 560 -12.04 -13.11 -33.05
N ALA A 561 -11.78 -14.30 -33.61
CA ALA A 561 -11.33 -14.49 -34.98
C ALA A 561 -12.07 -15.67 -35.61
N ILE A 562 -12.45 -15.55 -36.89
CA ILE A 562 -13.17 -16.61 -37.64
C ILE A 562 -12.38 -16.92 -38.92
N GLU A 563 -11.88 -18.14 -39.05
CA GLU A 563 -11.08 -18.55 -40.21
C GLU A 563 -11.95 -18.77 -41.46
N SER A 564 -11.58 -18.13 -42.58
CA SER A 564 -12.47 -17.91 -43.72
C SER A 564 -12.15 -18.75 -44.98
N LYS A 565 -11.74 -20.02 -44.84
CA LYS A 565 -11.40 -20.90 -45.99
C LYS A 565 -12.10 -22.26 -46.04
N LYS A 566 -13.14 -22.31 -46.88
CA LYS A 566 -13.66 -23.45 -47.68
C LYS A 566 -13.37 -24.89 -47.21
N GLY A 567 -14.40 -25.56 -46.68
CA GLY A 567 -14.75 -26.93 -47.10
C GLY A 567 -14.92 -28.01 -46.03
N LYS A 568 -16.16 -28.51 -45.89
CA LYS A 568 -16.58 -29.71 -45.13
C LYS A 568 -16.31 -29.73 -43.61
N LEU A 569 -17.38 -29.45 -42.86
CA LEU A 569 -17.75 -30.00 -41.54
C LEU A 569 -16.67 -30.81 -40.78
N ARG A 570 -15.98 -30.14 -39.86
CA ARG A 570 -15.47 -30.67 -38.58
C ARG A 570 -15.51 -29.54 -37.54
N ALA A 571 -15.45 -29.87 -36.26
CA ALA A 571 -15.72 -28.92 -35.17
C ALA A 571 -14.78 -27.70 -35.22
N ASN A 572 -15.34 -26.49 -35.04
CA ASN A 572 -14.62 -25.24 -35.20
C ASN A 572 -13.58 -25.04 -34.08
N THR A 573 -12.30 -24.91 -34.46
CA THR A 573 -11.26 -24.40 -33.58
C THR A 573 -11.35 -22.88 -33.52
N VAL A 574 -11.48 -22.29 -32.32
CA VAL A 574 -11.32 -20.83 -32.14
C VAL A 574 -9.83 -20.55 -31.95
N GLY A 575 -9.22 -19.88 -32.92
CA GLY A 575 -7.86 -19.35 -32.79
C GLY A 575 -7.85 -18.01 -32.05
N VAL A 576 -6.90 -17.84 -31.14
CA VAL A 576 -6.63 -16.56 -30.44
C VAL A 576 -5.19 -16.17 -30.73
N THR A 577 -4.97 -14.97 -31.28
CA THR A 577 -3.65 -14.48 -31.69
C THR A 577 -3.25 -13.28 -30.84
N THR A 578 -2.12 -13.36 -30.15
CA THR A 578 -1.53 -12.23 -29.41
C THR A 578 -0.76 -11.33 -30.37
N HIS A 579 -1.30 -10.15 -30.68
CA HIS A 579 -0.59 -9.11 -31.43
C HIS A 579 -0.16 -7.95 -30.53
N ILE A 580 1.14 -7.68 -30.49
CA ILE A 580 1.74 -6.47 -29.92
C ILE A 580 1.94 -5.49 -31.08
N GLY A 581 1.45 -4.25 -30.96
CA GLY A 581 1.44 -3.26 -32.03
C GLY A 581 1.77 -1.83 -31.55
N HIS A 582 2.44 -1.05 -32.41
CA HIS A 582 2.94 0.29 -32.09
C HIS A 582 1.89 1.41 -32.23
N PRO A 583 2.05 2.55 -31.52
CA PRO A 583 1.06 3.62 -31.48
C PRO A 583 1.08 4.56 -32.70
N VAL A 584 -0.07 5.18 -32.99
CA VAL A 584 -0.26 6.25 -33.99
C VAL A 584 -1.03 7.41 -33.35
N GLN A 585 -0.69 8.65 -33.70
CA GLN A 585 -1.22 9.88 -33.06
C GLN A 585 -2.55 10.37 -33.67
N GLY A 586 -3.43 10.95 -32.84
CA GLY A 586 -4.64 11.67 -33.27
C GLY A 586 -5.36 12.36 -32.10
N THR A 587 -5.81 13.61 -32.27
CA THR A 587 -6.41 14.47 -31.23
C THR A 587 -7.94 14.40 -31.19
N VAL A 588 -8.56 14.74 -30.04
CA VAL A 588 -10.02 14.65 -29.80
C VAL A 588 -10.53 15.85 -28.97
N THR A 589 -11.78 16.26 -29.22
CA THR A 589 -12.58 17.24 -28.44
C THR A 589 -14.03 16.71 -28.21
N PRO A 590 -14.82 17.23 -27.22
CA PRO A 590 -15.86 16.43 -26.52
C PRO A 590 -17.37 16.68 -26.85
N TYR A 591 -18.26 15.90 -26.18
CA TYR A 591 -19.76 15.86 -26.17
C TYR A 591 -20.45 15.09 -27.34
N SER A 592 -21.73 14.64 -27.33
CA SER A 592 -22.85 14.60 -26.34
C SER A 592 -23.67 13.26 -26.45
N PHE A 593 -24.76 12.99 -25.67
CA PHE A 593 -25.29 11.59 -25.52
C PHE A 593 -26.83 11.31 -25.46
N ILE A 594 -27.21 10.20 -26.13
CA ILE A 594 -28.50 9.45 -26.22
C ILE A 594 -28.11 8.00 -26.66
N SER A 595 -28.62 6.79 -26.29
CA SER A 595 -29.59 6.17 -25.35
C SER A 595 -31.11 6.08 -25.68
N LYS A 596 -31.63 4.85 -25.85
CA LYS A 596 -33.07 4.43 -25.87
C LYS A 596 -33.19 2.90 -25.73
N ASN A 597 -34.36 2.35 -25.37
CA ASN A 597 -34.53 0.90 -25.09
C ASN A 597 -35.81 0.29 -25.70
N VAL A 598 -35.88 -1.03 -25.91
CA VAL A 598 -36.87 -1.68 -26.82
C VAL A 598 -37.64 -2.87 -26.22
N LYS A 599 -38.97 -2.72 -26.06
CA LYS A 599 -40.03 -3.77 -26.01
C LYS A 599 -41.33 -3.13 -26.56
N SER A 600 -42.25 -3.77 -27.31
CA SER A 600 -42.26 -5.08 -27.97
C SER A 600 -43.38 -5.15 -29.05
N ARG A 601 -43.24 -6.04 -30.06
CA ARG A 601 -44.27 -6.58 -31.00
C ARG A 601 -45.26 -5.63 -31.72
N ASN A 602 -45.21 -5.69 -33.05
CA ASN A 602 -46.32 -5.51 -34.02
C ASN A 602 -47.26 -4.29 -33.90
N GLN A 603 -46.99 -3.25 -34.68
CA GLN A 603 -48.01 -2.63 -35.56
C GLN A 603 -47.38 -1.94 -36.78
N ARG A 604 -48.20 -1.55 -37.76
CA ARG A 604 -47.80 -0.98 -39.06
C ARG A 604 -48.20 0.50 -39.14
N VAL A 605 -47.37 1.33 -39.80
CA VAL A 605 -47.77 2.46 -40.70
C VAL A 605 -48.52 3.63 -40.00
N THR A 606 -48.31 4.93 -40.26
CA THR A 606 -47.88 5.68 -41.46
C THR A 606 -46.74 6.69 -41.19
N ASP A 607 -46.21 7.29 -42.25
CA ASP A 607 -45.64 8.64 -42.24
C ASP A 607 -46.72 9.71 -42.00
N THR A 608 -46.36 10.84 -41.39
CA THR A 608 -46.95 12.17 -41.68
C THR A 608 -45.99 13.28 -41.24
N GLU A 609 -46.05 14.42 -41.93
CA GLU A 609 -45.23 15.61 -41.71
C GLU A 609 -45.90 16.59 -40.71
N GLY A 610 -45.15 17.59 -40.23
CA GLY A 610 -45.74 18.88 -39.81
C GLY A 610 -45.23 19.49 -38.51
N LEU A 611 -44.49 20.59 -38.65
CA LEU A 611 -44.15 21.62 -37.64
C LEU A 611 -43.33 21.15 -36.42
#